data_AF-A0A5M6I4Q1-F1
#
_entry.id   AF-A0A5M6I4Q1-F1
#
_cell.length_a   1.000
_cell.length_b   1.000
_cell.length_c   1.000
_cell.angle_alpha   90.00
_cell.angle_beta   90.00
_cell.angle_gamma   90.00
#
_symmetry.space_group_name_H-M   'P 1'
#
loop_
_entity.id
_entity.type
_entity.pdbx_description
1 polymer ?
#
loop_
_entity_poly.entity_id
_entity_poly.type
_entity_poly.pdbx_seq_one_letter_code
_entity_poly.pdbx_strand_id
1 'polypeptide(L)' 'MTEVINLRQARKKKVRAAASAAAAGNRLRHGQTKAERDNEETRRAKADRFLDAHKREKGE' A
#
# COMPACT_ATOMS: atom_id res chain seq x y z
N MET A 1 -10.13 -36.74 8.14
CA MET A 1 -10.45 -36.60 6.70
C MET A 1 -9.68 -35.38 6.20
N THR A 2 -8.67 -35.56 5.35
CA THR A 2 -7.89 -34.44 4.82
C THR A 2 -8.56 -33.92 3.56
N GLU A 3 -8.97 -32.66 3.57
CA GLU A 3 -9.58 -32.02 2.42
C GLU A 3 -8.51 -31.73 1.37
N VAL A 4 -8.52 -32.49 0.26
CA VAL A 4 -7.54 -32.32 -0.82
C VAL A 4 -7.90 -31.07 -1.61
N ILE A 5 -7.21 -29.97 -1.32
CA ILE A 5 -7.41 -28.71 -2.03
C ILE A 5 -6.51 -28.59 -3.26
N ASN A 6 -7.06 -28.03 -4.34
CA ASN A 6 -6.27 -27.74 -5.53
C ASN A 6 -5.42 -26.47 -5.32
N LEU A 7 -4.12 -26.66 -5.10
CA LEU A 7 -3.18 -25.56 -4.83
C LEU A 7 -3.10 -24.54 -5.98
N ARG A 8 -3.27 -24.97 -7.24
CA ARG A 8 -3.29 -24.06 -8.40
C ARG A 8 -4.49 -23.12 -8.34
N GLN A 9 -5.68 -23.64 -8.00
CA GLN A 9 -6.87 -22.81 -7.84
C GLN A 9 -6.74 -21.86 -6.64
N ALA A 10 -6.18 -22.32 -5.52
CA ALA A 10 -5.94 -21.49 -4.34
C ALA A 10 -5.00 -20.31 -4.66
N ARG A 11 -3.88 -20.57 -5.36
CA ARG A 11 -2.96 -19.52 -5.83
C ARG A 11 -3.65 -18.53 -6.76
N LYS A 12 -4.45 -19.01 -7.72
CA LYS A 12 -5.20 -18.14 -8.65
C LYS A 12 -6.20 -17.24 -7.91
N LYS A 13 -6.89 -17.77 -6.90
CA LYS A 13 -7.79 -16.98 -6.03
C LYS A 13 -7.01 -15.90 -5.28
N LYS A 14 -5.85 -16.24 -4.69
CA LYS A 14 -4.98 -15.28 -4.00
C LYS A 14 -4.54 -14.13 -4.92
N VAL A 15 -4.08 -14.45 -6.13
CA VAL A 15 -3.66 -13.44 -7.11
C VAL A 15 -4.82 -12.53 -7.50
N ARG A 16 -6.01 -13.08 -7.77
CA ARG A 16 -7.20 -12.28 -8.08
C ARG A 16 -7.60 -11.38 -6.92
N ALA A 17 -7.60 -11.88 -5.69
CA ALA A 17 -7.92 -11.09 -4.50
C ALA A 17 -6.94 -9.92 -4.31
N ALA A 18 -5.64 -10.16 -4.50
CA ALA A 18 -4.62 -9.11 -4.45
C ALA A 18 -4.85 -8.04 -5.53
N ALA A 19 -5.16 -8.44 -6.76
CA ALA A 19 -5.48 -7.51 -7.84
C ALA A 19 -6.74 -6.69 -7.55
N SER A 20 -7.79 -7.30 -6.98
CA SER A 20 -9.01 -6.60 -6.58
C SER A 20 -8.76 -5.58 -5.46
N ALA A 21 -7.94 -5.92 -4.46
CA ALA A 21 -7.57 -4.99 -3.39
C ALA A 21 -6.77 -3.79 -3.93
N ALA A 22 -5.81 -4.03 -4.82
CA ALA A 22 -5.06 -2.97 -5.48
C ALA A 22 -5.98 -2.08 -6.33
N ALA A 23 -6.92 -2.67 -7.08
CA ALA A 23 -7.89 -1.92 -7.86
C ALA A 23 -8.82 -1.06 -6.98
N ALA A 24 -9.27 -1.58 -5.83
CA ALA A 24 -10.05 -0.80 -4.86
C ALA A 24 -9.27 0.40 -4.33
N GLY A 25 -8.00 0.20 -3.93
CA GLY A 25 -7.12 1.28 -3.51
C GLY A 25 -6.89 2.32 -4.62
N ASN A 26 -6.74 1.87 -5.87
CA ASN A 26 -6.59 2.76 -7.01
C ASN A 26 -7.88 3.54 -7.31
N ARG A 27 -9.06 2.92 -7.21
CA ARG A 27 -10.35 3.63 -7.35
C ARG A 27 -10.52 4.73 -6.31
N LEU A 28 -10.10 4.50 -5.07
CA LEU A 28 -10.13 5.53 -4.02
C LEU A 28 -9.16 6.69 -4.33
N ARG A 29 -8.03 6.41 -4.96
CA ARG A 29 -7.06 7.44 -5.39
C ARG A 29 -7.51 8.16 -6.66
N HIS A 30 -8.12 7.44 -7.60
CA HIS A 30 -8.65 7.97 -8.85
C HIS A 30 -9.99 8.66 -8.60
N GLY A 31 -9.92 9.97 -8.40
CA GLY A 31 -11.05 10.80 -7.97
C GLY A 31 -10.58 11.95 -7.09
N GLN A 32 -9.39 11.82 -6.49
CA GLN A 32 -8.74 12.91 -5.80
C GLN A 32 -8.33 14.01 -6.79
N THR A 33 -8.68 15.24 -6.44
CA THR A 33 -8.27 16.42 -7.17
C THR A 33 -6.76 16.62 -7.08
N LYS A 34 -6.18 17.39 -8.02
CA LYS A 34 -4.75 17.69 -7.99
C LYS A 34 -4.34 18.36 -6.66
N ALA A 35 -5.16 19.29 -6.17
CA ALA A 35 -4.90 20.01 -4.92
C ALA A 35 -4.87 19.10 -3.68
N GLU A 36 -5.71 18.06 -3.63
CA GLU A 36 -5.70 17.08 -2.53
C GLU A 36 -4.45 16.20 -2.57
N ARG A 37 -4.03 15.80 -3.77
CA ARG A 37 -2.80 15.02 -3.97
C ARG A 37 -1.56 15.80 -3.55
N ASP A 38 -1.46 17.06 -3.97
CA ASP A 38 -0.31 17.93 -3.67
C ASP A 38 -0.23 18.23 -2.16
N ASN A 39 -1.39 18.42 -1.50
CA ASN A 39 -1.45 18.57 -0.04
C ASN A 39 -0.98 17.31 0.70
N GLU A 40 -1.44 16.14 0.27
CA GLU A 40 -1.05 14.86 0.87
C GLU A 40 0.46 14.59 0.68
N GLU A 41 1.00 14.89 -0.51
CA GLU A 41 2.43 14.80 -0.79
C GLU A 41 3.25 15.75 0.09
N THR A 42 2.80 16.99 0.24
CA THR A 42 3.46 17.98 1.12
C THR A 42 3.46 17.51 2.58
N ARG A 43 2.33 16.95 3.05
CA ARG A 43 2.22 16.38 4.40
C ARG A 43 3.18 15.21 4.61
N ARG A 44 3.25 14.28 3.65
CA ARG A 44 4.19 13.16 3.68
C ARG A 44 5.63 13.64 3.69
N ALA A 45 6.00 14.55 2.79
CA ALA A 45 7.35 15.10 2.75
C ALA A 45 7.74 15.83 4.03
N LYS A 46 6.79 16.47 4.73
CA LYS A 46 7.03 17.07 6.06
C LYS A 46 7.24 16.00 7.12
N ALA A 47 6.42 14.95 7.12
CA ALA A 47 6.55 13.84 8.04
C ALA A 47 7.87 13.08 7.86
N ASP A 48 8.26 12.82 6.61
CA ASP A 48 9.54 12.16 6.28
C ASP A 48 10.72 13.03 6.73
N ARG A 49 10.70 14.34 6.44
CA ARG A 49 11.72 15.27 6.94
C ARG A 49 11.79 15.32 8.45
N PHE A 50 10.65 15.29 9.12
CA PHE A 50 10.59 15.26 10.59
C PHE A 50 11.22 13.98 11.13
N LEU A 51 10.85 12.82 10.57
CA LEU A 51 11.42 11.54 10.96
C LEU A 51 12.92 11.48 10.68
N ASP A 52 13.37 11.96 9.53
CA ASP A 52 14.79 12.02 9.16
C ASP A 52 15.59 12.93 10.09
N ALA A 53 15.06 14.10 10.44
CA ALA A 53 15.70 15.00 11.41
C ALA A 53 15.81 14.37 12.82
N HIS A 54 14.93 13.43 13.14
CA HIS A 54 14.93 12.70 14.41
C HIS A 54 15.58 11.32 14.33
N LYS A 55 16.07 10.89 13.15
CA LYS A 55 16.89 9.70 13.03
C LYS A 55 18.21 9.98 13.70
N ARG A 56 18.43 9.31 14.82
CA ARG A 56 19.77 9.15 15.38
C ARG A 56 20.44 8.06 14.55
N GLU A 57 21.67 8.29 14.10
CA GLU A 57 22.48 7.18 13.59
C GLU A 57 22.45 6.10 14.67
N LYS A 58 22.01 4.89 14.29
CA LYS A 58 22.30 3.74 15.13
C LYS A 58 23.81 3.69 15.17
N GLY A 59 24.38 4.01 16.34
CA GLY A 59 25.78 3.74 16.59
C GLY A 59 26.01 2.26 16.37
N GLU A 60 26.95 1.98 15.47
CA GLU A 60 27.58 0.69 15.14
C GLU A 60 26.75 -0.31 14.31
#